data_AF-A0A2S8J2W5-F1
#
_entry.id   AF-A0A2S8J2W5-F1
#
_cell.length_a   1.000
_cell.length_b   1.000
_cell.length_c   1.000
_cell.angle_alpha   90.00
_cell.angle_beta   90.00
_cell.angle_gamma   90.00
#
_symmetry.space_group_name_H-M   'P 1'
#
loop_
_entity.id
_entity.type
_entity.pdbx_description
1 polymer ?
#
loop_
_entity_poly.entity_id
_entity_poly.type
_entity_poly.pdbx_seq_one_letter_code
_entity_poly.pdbx_strand_id
1 'polypeptide(L)'
;MTSLHPTLAKVTERVIARSQSTRSAYLHRIDGAQGKFPARGALSCANLAHGFAGLEGSDKFAIKTIREPNIGIVSSYNEMLSAHAPYKDFPDIIKAAARENGGVAQFAGGVPAMCDGVTQGNPGMELSLFSREAIAMGTAIALTHNMFDAALCLGICDKIVPGLLIGALQFGHLPTIFVPAGPMTSGLSNDDKAKIRQQFATGQVGRDALLEAESAAYHGHGTCTFYGTANSNQMLMELMGLHLPGSAFVHPHTPLRTALTAEAARRVLDLTVERGHYTPIGHVIDEKAIVNGIVALLATGGSTNHTLHLVAIARAAGILIDWNDFDELSAVVPLLAKIYPNGKADVNHFHAAGGVAFLVRNLLEGGLLHEDVTTVAGKGLSHYTKEPKLIDGKLTWVDGAAESHDTKVLRGIRDPFQPDGGLRLMQGRLGRGVIKISAVAPEHRKVTAPAIVFDSQEAVQEAFDRGELKRDFVAVVRFQGARANGMPELHRLTPLLGVLQDQGFHVALVTDGRMSGASGKVPAVIHVSPEALLAGPLGKVKTGDTLVIDAEAGVLDIEVDDAEWQSRPVAQPQHQAENEVGFGRELFGVFRAAAAPAEQGASVFGTLVGETAVRVDA
;
A
#
# COMPACT_ATOMS: atom_id res chain seq x y z
N MET A 1 -24.30 19.33 2.59
CA MET A 1 -23.57 18.09 2.91
C MET A 1 -24.53 16.93 2.71
N THR A 2 -24.16 15.96 1.89
CA THR A 2 -24.89 14.68 1.79
C THR A 2 -24.74 13.94 3.12
N SER A 3 -25.78 13.25 3.58
CA SER A 3 -25.67 12.36 4.74
C SER A 3 -24.72 11.20 4.43
N LEU A 4 -23.90 10.79 5.40
CA LEU A 4 -23.05 9.62 5.27
C LEU A 4 -23.88 8.36 5.00
N HIS A 5 -23.33 7.46 4.18
CA HIS A 5 -23.93 6.16 3.91
C HIS A 5 -23.99 5.33 5.21
N PRO A 6 -25.13 4.67 5.54
CA PRO A 6 -25.30 3.98 6.81
C PRO A 6 -24.23 2.92 7.10
N THR A 7 -23.82 2.14 6.09
CA THR A 7 -22.75 1.13 6.25
C THR A 7 -21.40 1.77 6.56
N LEU A 8 -21.05 2.90 5.92
CA LEU A 8 -19.81 3.62 6.20
C LEU A 8 -19.79 4.10 7.65
N ALA A 9 -20.90 4.71 8.11
CA ALA A 9 -21.05 5.16 9.48
C ALA A 9 -20.92 4.00 10.48
N LYS A 10 -21.65 2.89 10.26
CA LYS A 10 -21.61 1.68 11.08
C LYS A 10 -20.19 1.10 11.19
N VAL A 11 -19.50 0.92 10.06
CA VAL A 11 -18.13 0.38 10.06
C VAL A 11 -17.20 1.33 10.80
N THR A 12 -17.32 2.64 10.58
CA THR A 12 -16.49 3.64 11.26
C THR A 12 -16.71 3.62 12.78
N GLU A 13 -17.96 3.56 13.25
CA GLU A 13 -18.29 3.46 14.67
C GLU A 13 -17.70 2.19 15.30
N ARG A 14 -17.76 1.05 14.59
CA ARG A 14 -17.14 -0.20 15.03
C ARG A 14 -15.63 -0.07 15.15
N VAL A 15 -14.97 0.55 14.16
CA VAL A 15 -13.51 0.79 14.19
C VAL A 15 -13.15 1.68 15.38
N ILE A 16 -13.89 2.77 15.62
CA ILE A 16 -13.67 3.66 16.77
C ILE A 16 -13.82 2.90 18.09
N ALA A 17 -14.92 2.14 18.25
CA ALA A 17 -15.18 1.38 19.46
C ALA A 17 -14.08 0.34 19.73
N ARG A 18 -13.67 -0.43 18.70
CA ARG A 18 -12.61 -1.43 18.81
C ARG A 18 -11.25 -0.81 19.11
N SER A 19 -10.99 0.41 18.62
CA SER A 19 -9.71 1.12 18.77
C SER A 19 -9.63 1.97 20.04
N GLN A 20 -10.70 2.09 20.83
CA GLN A 20 -10.81 3.12 21.86
C GLN A 20 -9.59 3.14 22.82
N SER A 21 -9.17 1.98 23.34
CA SER A 21 -8.06 1.90 24.29
C SER A 21 -6.70 2.18 23.62
N THR A 22 -6.44 1.58 22.47
CA THR A 22 -5.18 1.71 21.73
C THR A 22 -5.00 3.11 21.15
N ARG A 23 -6.08 3.70 20.62
CA ARG A 23 -6.08 5.04 20.05
C ARG A 23 -5.93 6.09 21.14
N SER A 24 -6.62 5.94 22.27
CA SER A 24 -6.46 6.86 23.41
C SER A 24 -5.03 6.83 23.96
N ALA A 25 -4.43 5.64 24.08
CA ALA A 25 -3.03 5.50 24.50
C ALA A 25 -2.07 6.16 23.49
N TYR A 26 -2.31 6.00 22.19
CA TYR A 26 -1.53 6.65 21.14
C TYR A 26 -1.64 8.18 21.20
N LEU A 27 -2.86 8.72 21.25
CA LEU A 27 -3.11 10.16 21.32
C LEU A 27 -2.51 10.78 22.59
N HIS A 28 -2.69 10.16 23.75
CA HIS A 28 -2.08 10.60 24.99
C HIS A 28 -0.54 10.70 24.89
N ARG A 29 0.09 9.74 24.21
CA ARG A 29 1.54 9.74 23.99
C ARG A 29 1.98 10.90 23.10
N ILE A 30 1.31 11.15 21.98
CA ILE A 30 1.73 12.19 21.03
C ILE A 30 1.37 13.60 21.53
N ASP A 31 0.21 13.78 22.16
CA ASP A 31 -0.19 15.05 22.76
C ASP A 31 0.72 15.39 23.94
N GLY A 32 1.15 14.37 24.70
CA GLY A 32 2.17 14.50 25.73
C GLY A 32 3.55 14.91 25.21
N ALA A 33 3.84 14.74 23.91
CA ALA A 33 5.08 15.17 23.27
C ALA A 33 4.99 16.59 22.66
N GLN A 34 3.78 17.10 22.41
CA GLN A 34 3.54 18.45 21.89
C GLN A 34 4.22 19.51 22.77
N GLY A 35 4.97 20.43 22.16
CA GLY A 35 5.66 21.53 22.85
C GLY A 35 6.83 21.09 23.74
N LYS A 36 7.03 19.79 23.96
CA LYS A 36 8.23 19.23 24.61
C LYS A 36 9.31 18.90 23.58
N PHE A 37 8.91 18.55 22.36
CA PHE A 37 9.80 18.12 21.29
C PHE A 37 9.42 18.78 19.96
N PRO A 38 10.40 19.36 19.23
CA PRO A 38 11.78 19.58 19.64
C PRO A 38 11.86 20.82 20.57
N ALA A 39 12.00 20.63 21.89
CA ALA A 39 12.51 21.70 22.71
C ALA A 39 14.01 21.83 22.40
N ARG A 40 14.38 22.66 21.42
CA ARG A 40 15.80 22.98 21.18
C ARG A 40 16.45 23.55 22.45
N GLY A 41 15.67 24.12 23.37
CA GLY A 41 16.12 24.49 24.73
C GLY A 41 16.35 23.33 25.71
N ALA A 42 15.87 22.11 25.41
CA ALA A 42 16.09 20.89 26.20
C ALA A 42 17.30 20.07 25.71
N LEU A 43 17.76 20.27 24.48
CA LEU A 43 19.01 19.68 23.99
C LEU A 43 20.21 20.42 24.58
N SER A 44 21.26 19.67 24.97
CA SER A 44 22.52 20.27 25.41
C SER A 44 23.16 21.11 24.28
N CYS A 45 23.96 22.12 24.63
CA CYS A 45 24.70 22.88 23.62
C CYS A 45 25.59 21.99 22.75
N ALA A 46 26.12 20.89 23.31
CA ALA A 46 26.87 19.89 22.56
C ALA A 46 26.00 19.19 21.51
N ASN A 47 24.80 18.72 21.88
CA ASN A 47 23.88 18.06 20.94
C ASN A 47 23.46 19.00 19.80
N LEU A 48 23.13 20.26 20.13
CA LEU A 48 22.82 21.28 19.13
C LEU A 48 24.01 21.54 18.20
N ALA A 49 25.23 21.61 18.75
CA ALA A 49 26.43 21.79 17.95
C ALA A 49 26.65 20.64 16.95
N HIS A 50 26.41 19.38 17.36
CA HIS A 50 26.47 18.23 16.47
C HIS A 50 25.44 18.32 15.34
N GLY A 51 24.18 18.64 15.66
CA GLY A 51 23.13 18.64 14.64
C GLY A 51 23.16 19.80 13.65
N PHE A 52 23.86 20.91 13.97
CA PHE A 52 24.09 22.02 13.03
C PHE A 52 25.51 22.03 12.46
N ALA A 53 26.37 21.08 12.81
CA ALA A 53 27.75 21.04 12.35
C ALA A 53 27.85 20.89 10.83
N GLY A 54 26.98 20.05 10.25
CA GLY A 54 26.90 19.80 8.80
C GLY A 54 26.11 20.84 8.01
N LEU A 55 25.62 21.92 8.67
CA LEU A 55 24.95 23.02 7.98
C LEU A 55 25.96 24.06 7.51
N GLU A 56 25.78 24.53 6.29
CA GLU A 56 26.60 25.58 5.67
C GLU A 56 25.84 26.92 5.63
N GLY A 57 26.60 28.02 5.53
CA GLY A 57 26.04 29.35 5.29
C GLY A 57 25.09 29.86 6.38
N SER A 58 24.01 30.54 5.95
CA SER A 58 23.04 31.21 6.81
C SER A 58 22.18 30.26 7.64
N ASP A 59 21.99 29.01 7.19
CA ASP A 59 21.12 28.03 7.86
C ASP A 59 21.61 27.71 9.27
N LYS A 60 22.93 27.63 9.44
CA LYS A 60 23.56 27.41 10.75
C LYS A 60 23.26 28.56 11.72
N PHE A 61 23.21 29.79 11.22
CA PHE A 61 22.85 30.97 12.03
C PHE A 61 21.34 31.01 12.30
N ALA A 62 20.52 30.73 11.29
CA ALA A 62 19.06 30.71 11.41
C ALA A 62 18.58 29.72 12.47
N ILE A 63 19.09 28.48 12.44
CA ILE A 63 18.69 27.49 13.44
C ILE A 63 19.29 27.80 14.82
N LYS A 64 20.57 28.19 14.89
CA LYS A 64 21.27 28.42 16.17
C LYS A 64 20.76 29.65 16.91
N THR A 65 20.55 30.76 16.19
CA THR A 65 20.34 32.09 16.78
C THR A 65 18.88 32.53 16.65
N ILE A 66 18.28 32.35 15.47
CA ILE A 66 16.91 32.82 15.17
C ILE A 66 15.86 31.80 15.63
N ARG A 67 16.25 30.52 15.74
CA ARG A 67 15.39 29.39 16.11
C ARG A 67 14.22 29.18 15.14
N GLU A 68 14.45 29.40 13.85
CA GLU A 68 13.44 29.11 12.82
C GLU A 68 13.06 27.62 12.79
N PRO A 69 11.80 27.23 12.49
CA PRO A 69 11.40 25.82 12.44
C PRO A 69 12.24 25.01 11.47
N ASN A 70 12.57 23.77 11.85
CA ASN A 70 13.43 22.87 11.08
C ASN A 70 12.67 21.66 10.53
N ILE A 71 12.76 21.41 9.22
CA ILE A 71 12.13 20.29 8.54
C ILE A 71 13.12 19.13 8.44
N GLY A 72 12.72 17.95 8.92
CA GLY A 72 13.44 16.70 8.66
C GLY A 72 13.01 16.06 7.33
N ILE A 73 13.94 15.91 6.39
CA ILE A 73 13.70 15.21 5.12
C ILE A 73 14.12 13.74 5.28
N VAL A 74 13.16 12.82 5.17
CA VAL A 74 13.42 11.38 5.12
C VAL A 74 13.16 10.91 3.70
N SER A 75 14.19 10.41 3.02
CA SER A 75 14.12 10.08 1.60
C SER A 75 14.48 8.64 1.31
N SER A 76 13.74 8.01 0.40
CA SER A 76 14.08 6.72 -0.18
C SER A 76 14.75 6.89 -1.56
N TYR A 77 15.63 7.88 -1.73
CA TYR A 77 16.38 8.09 -2.96
C TYR A 77 17.16 6.82 -3.35
N ASN A 78 16.99 6.41 -4.60
CA ASN A 78 17.73 5.30 -5.20
C ASN A 78 17.78 5.52 -6.71
N GLU A 79 18.98 5.67 -7.26
CA GLU A 79 19.20 5.93 -8.70
C GLU A 79 18.79 4.74 -9.58
N MET A 80 18.88 3.51 -9.07
CA MET A 80 18.47 2.31 -9.80
C MET A 80 16.95 2.29 -10.06
N LEU A 81 16.17 2.93 -9.20
CA LEU A 81 14.72 2.88 -9.23
C LEU A 81 14.18 4.13 -9.92
N SER A 82 13.58 3.95 -11.10
CA SER A 82 13.00 5.07 -11.87
C SER A 82 12.06 5.95 -11.05
N ALA A 83 11.29 5.36 -10.13
CA ALA A 83 10.37 6.07 -9.23
C ALA A 83 11.09 7.00 -8.24
N HIS A 84 12.29 6.64 -7.79
CA HIS A 84 13.01 7.32 -6.72
C HIS A 84 14.21 8.13 -7.19
N ALA A 85 14.71 7.89 -8.39
CA ALA A 85 15.74 8.70 -9.02
C ALA A 85 15.42 10.21 -9.00
N PRO A 86 14.16 10.68 -9.20
CA PRO A 86 13.82 12.11 -9.07
C PRO A 86 14.15 12.74 -7.71
N TYR A 87 14.24 11.95 -6.64
CA TYR A 87 14.52 12.48 -5.30
C TYR A 87 15.96 12.96 -5.10
N LYS A 88 16.84 12.80 -6.09
CA LYS A 88 18.18 13.40 -6.07
C LYS A 88 18.13 14.91 -5.79
N ASP A 89 17.24 15.61 -6.50
CA ASP A 89 17.23 17.08 -6.54
C ASP A 89 16.13 17.70 -5.66
N PHE A 90 15.17 16.91 -5.17
CA PHE A 90 14.07 17.41 -4.34
C PHE A 90 14.54 18.05 -3.02
N PRO A 91 15.54 17.51 -2.31
CA PRO A 91 16.03 18.14 -1.08
C PRO A 91 16.49 19.59 -1.29
N ASP A 92 17.06 19.93 -2.44
CA ASP A 92 17.54 21.29 -2.70
C ASP A 92 16.39 22.26 -2.95
N ILE A 93 15.36 21.82 -3.68
CA ILE A 93 14.09 22.57 -3.85
C ILE A 93 13.44 22.83 -2.48
N ILE A 94 13.37 21.80 -1.64
CA ILE A 94 12.77 21.87 -0.30
C ILE A 94 13.54 22.84 0.59
N LYS A 95 14.88 22.76 0.63
CA LYS A 95 15.73 23.65 1.42
C LYS A 95 15.58 25.11 0.98
N ALA A 96 15.55 25.36 -0.32
CA ALA A 96 15.33 26.72 -0.85
C ALA A 96 13.96 27.27 -0.42
N ALA A 97 12.89 26.49 -0.62
CA ALA A 97 11.54 26.91 -0.26
C ALA A 97 11.33 27.09 1.25
N ALA A 98 12.01 26.28 2.08
CA ALA A 98 11.99 26.44 3.53
C ALA A 98 12.60 27.79 3.94
N ARG A 99 13.79 28.13 3.40
CA ARG A 99 14.46 29.42 3.68
C ARG A 99 13.60 30.61 3.29
N GLU A 100 12.98 30.55 2.11
CA GLU A 100 12.05 31.58 1.62
C GLU A 100 10.86 31.81 2.56
N ASN A 101 10.44 30.77 3.31
CA ASN A 101 9.31 30.83 4.23
C ASN A 101 9.72 30.98 5.71
N GLY A 102 10.97 31.35 5.99
CA GLY A 102 11.49 31.54 7.36
C GLY A 102 11.59 30.23 8.16
N GLY A 103 12.04 29.18 7.50
CA GLY A 103 12.36 27.88 8.08
C GLY A 103 13.66 27.32 7.49
N VAL A 104 14.13 26.21 8.05
CA VAL A 104 15.28 25.47 7.51
C VAL A 104 14.87 24.02 7.26
N ALA A 105 15.56 23.34 6.35
CA ALA A 105 15.36 21.90 6.13
C ALA A 105 16.70 21.15 6.16
N GLN A 106 16.70 19.97 6.76
CA GLN A 106 17.85 19.09 6.86
C GLN A 106 17.51 17.71 6.33
N PHE A 107 18.47 17.09 5.65
CA PHE A 107 18.35 15.68 5.28
C PHE A 107 18.55 14.83 6.53
N ALA A 108 17.44 14.34 7.09
CA ALA A 108 17.41 13.64 8.37
C ALA A 108 17.92 12.20 8.25
N GLY A 109 17.67 11.55 7.11
CA GLY A 109 18.16 10.21 6.84
C GLY A 109 17.64 9.60 5.54
N GLY A 110 18.42 8.66 5.02
CA GLY A 110 18.02 7.82 3.89
C GLY A 110 17.40 6.52 4.41
N VAL A 111 16.32 6.06 3.78
CA VAL A 111 15.76 4.72 4.00
C VAL A 111 15.95 3.86 2.75
N PRO A 112 16.10 2.53 2.89
CA PRO A 112 16.29 1.67 1.73
C PRO A 112 15.08 1.73 0.80
N ALA A 113 15.32 1.63 -0.50
CA ALA A 113 14.27 1.56 -1.51
C ALA A 113 14.42 0.28 -2.32
N MET A 114 13.46 -0.62 -2.16
CA MET A 114 13.36 -1.87 -2.90
C MET A 114 12.31 -1.74 -4.02
N CYS A 115 12.58 -2.37 -5.16
CA CYS A 115 11.66 -2.43 -6.28
C CYS A 115 11.17 -3.85 -6.47
N ASP A 116 9.89 -4.08 -6.18
CA ASP A 116 9.25 -5.37 -6.42
C ASP A 116 9.40 -5.80 -7.88
N GLY A 117 9.31 -4.87 -8.84
CA GLY A 117 9.51 -5.18 -10.26
C GLY A 117 10.90 -5.71 -10.64
N VAL A 118 11.93 -5.39 -9.84
CA VAL A 118 13.30 -5.92 -10.04
C VAL A 118 13.46 -7.28 -9.38
N THR A 119 12.88 -7.46 -8.19
CA THR A 119 13.06 -8.68 -7.39
C THR A 119 12.03 -9.76 -7.68
N GLN A 120 10.96 -9.43 -8.39
CA GLN A 120 9.87 -10.34 -8.74
C GLN A 120 10.40 -11.62 -9.39
N GLY A 121 10.04 -12.77 -8.81
CA GLY A 121 10.47 -14.08 -9.27
C GLY A 121 11.91 -14.46 -8.97
N ASN A 122 12.57 -13.72 -8.10
CA ASN A 122 13.90 -14.03 -7.60
C ASN A 122 13.87 -14.12 -6.07
N PRO A 123 14.87 -14.77 -5.43
CA PRO A 123 14.91 -14.95 -3.98
C PRO A 123 14.83 -13.64 -3.18
N GLY A 124 15.27 -12.52 -3.76
CA GLY A 124 15.14 -11.20 -3.15
C GLY A 124 13.69 -10.81 -2.81
N MET A 125 12.68 -11.35 -3.50
CA MET A 125 11.27 -11.05 -3.25
C MET A 125 10.80 -11.45 -1.84
N GLU A 126 11.47 -12.41 -1.21
CA GLU A 126 11.22 -12.83 0.17
C GLU A 126 11.54 -11.73 1.20
N LEU A 127 12.35 -10.74 0.82
CA LEU A 127 12.62 -9.56 1.64
C LEU A 127 11.67 -8.39 1.34
N SER A 128 10.82 -8.50 0.32
CA SER A 128 9.94 -7.41 -0.11
C SER A 128 9.06 -6.94 1.03
N LEU A 129 8.25 -7.82 1.63
CA LEU A 129 7.36 -7.40 2.72
C LEU A 129 8.15 -6.77 3.86
N PHE A 130 9.19 -7.46 4.33
CA PHE A 130 10.04 -7.04 5.45
C PHE A 130 10.84 -5.76 5.22
N SER A 131 11.02 -5.34 3.97
CA SER A 131 11.58 -4.02 3.69
C SER A 131 10.70 -2.91 4.27
N ARG A 132 9.36 -3.10 4.37
CA ARG A 132 8.43 -2.14 5.01
C ARG A 132 8.85 -1.86 6.45
N GLU A 133 9.13 -2.90 7.22
CA GLU A 133 9.55 -2.83 8.63
C GLU A 133 10.92 -2.18 8.75
N ALA A 134 11.87 -2.58 7.90
CA ALA A 134 13.20 -1.98 7.87
C ALA A 134 13.14 -0.48 7.55
N ILE A 135 12.26 -0.08 6.62
CA ILE A 135 12.02 1.32 6.28
C ILE A 135 11.38 2.07 7.45
N ALA A 136 10.38 1.50 8.11
CA ALA A 136 9.77 2.10 9.29
C ALA A 136 10.78 2.33 10.43
N MET A 137 11.64 1.33 10.69
CA MET A 137 12.74 1.46 11.63
C MET A 137 13.75 2.53 11.19
N GLY A 138 14.11 2.57 9.91
CA GLY A 138 15.00 3.58 9.34
C GLY A 138 14.43 5.00 9.46
N THR A 139 13.14 5.20 9.18
CA THR A 139 12.45 6.48 9.38
C THR A 139 12.46 6.89 10.84
N ALA A 140 12.21 5.94 11.76
CA ALA A 140 12.24 6.24 13.18
C ALA A 140 13.64 6.67 13.64
N ILE A 141 14.69 5.99 13.16
CA ILE A 141 16.09 6.38 13.41
C ILE A 141 16.38 7.78 12.82
N ALA A 142 15.91 8.07 11.61
CA ALA A 142 16.11 9.38 10.97
C ALA A 142 15.46 10.52 11.77
N LEU A 143 14.29 10.30 12.37
CA LEU A 143 13.58 11.33 13.13
C LEU A 143 13.99 11.41 14.61
N THR A 144 14.66 10.38 15.15
CA THR A 144 15.05 10.31 16.58
C THR A 144 16.09 11.36 16.98
N HIS A 145 16.74 12.02 16.02
CA HIS A 145 17.62 13.16 16.30
C HIS A 145 16.92 14.25 17.10
N ASN A 146 15.58 14.34 17.03
CA ASN A 146 14.76 15.22 17.86
C ASN A 146 15.10 16.71 17.67
N MET A 147 15.35 17.07 16.41
CA MET A 147 15.76 18.41 15.98
C MET A 147 14.78 19.03 14.97
N PHE A 148 13.68 18.36 14.70
CA PHE A 148 12.76 18.68 13.61
C PHE A 148 11.40 19.09 14.18
N ASP A 149 10.89 20.21 13.71
CA ASP A 149 9.57 20.75 14.03
C ASP A 149 8.49 20.20 13.08
N ALA A 150 8.92 19.66 11.94
CA ALA A 150 8.10 19.09 10.89
C ALA A 150 8.92 18.05 10.09
N ALA A 151 8.26 17.20 9.31
CA ALA A 151 8.94 16.25 8.43
C ALA A 151 8.35 16.21 7.01
N LEU A 152 9.22 15.92 6.04
CA LEU A 152 8.82 15.55 4.68
C LEU A 152 9.30 14.14 4.37
N CYS A 153 8.37 13.26 3.99
CA CYS A 153 8.65 11.88 3.62
C CYS A 153 8.62 11.73 2.10
N LEU A 154 9.76 11.36 1.51
CA LEU A 154 9.94 11.21 0.06
C LEU A 154 9.99 9.72 -0.29
N GLY A 155 8.85 9.14 -0.70
CA GLY A 155 8.74 7.73 -1.12
C GLY A 155 7.51 7.43 -1.96
N ILE A 156 7.60 6.40 -2.82
CA ILE A 156 6.51 5.99 -3.74
C ILE A 156 6.19 4.50 -3.74
N CYS A 157 7.20 3.63 -4.00
CA CYS A 157 6.96 2.21 -4.26
C CYS A 157 6.22 1.48 -3.12
N ASP A 158 5.76 0.29 -3.47
CA ASP A 158 4.84 -0.55 -2.71
C ASP A 158 5.08 -0.54 -1.18
N LYS A 159 6.25 -0.99 -0.72
CA LYS A 159 6.55 -1.16 0.72
C LYS A 159 7.09 0.11 1.37
N ILE A 160 7.45 1.10 0.57
CA ILE A 160 8.14 2.31 1.02
C ILE A 160 7.17 3.30 1.66
N VAL A 161 6.04 3.61 0.99
CA VAL A 161 5.05 4.53 1.58
C VAL A 161 4.50 3.99 2.90
N PRO A 162 4.08 2.71 3.00
CA PRO A 162 3.65 2.15 4.28
C PRO A 162 4.77 2.16 5.34
N GLY A 163 6.01 1.81 4.97
CA GLY A 163 7.14 1.85 5.90
C GLY A 163 7.40 3.25 6.45
N LEU A 164 7.52 4.25 5.56
CA LEU A 164 7.69 5.66 5.92
C LEU A 164 6.56 6.13 6.82
N LEU A 165 5.30 5.77 6.52
CA LEU A 165 4.13 6.18 7.30
C LEU A 165 4.11 5.53 8.68
N ILE A 166 4.37 4.23 8.78
CA ILE A 166 4.48 3.53 10.08
C ILE A 166 5.56 4.16 10.95
N GLY A 167 6.72 4.49 10.38
CA GLY A 167 7.82 5.15 11.08
C GLY A 167 7.48 6.58 11.51
N ALA A 168 6.90 7.38 10.60
CA ALA A 168 6.48 8.75 10.89
C ALA A 168 5.40 8.83 11.98
N LEU A 169 4.47 7.85 12.02
CA LEU A 169 3.43 7.78 13.06
C LEU A 169 4.00 7.53 14.46
N GLN A 170 5.22 7.00 14.62
CA GLN A 170 5.89 6.95 15.92
C GLN A 170 6.34 8.33 16.41
N PHE A 171 6.48 9.28 15.49
CA PHE A 171 6.68 10.69 15.75
C PHE A 171 5.38 11.45 15.45
N GLY A 172 4.24 10.87 15.81
CA GLY A 172 2.92 11.36 15.44
C GLY A 172 2.58 12.79 15.88
N HIS A 173 3.39 13.39 16.75
CA HIS A 173 3.31 14.80 17.16
C HIS A 173 3.93 15.77 16.13
N LEU A 174 4.66 15.27 15.12
CA LEU A 174 5.22 16.12 14.07
C LEU A 174 4.21 16.31 12.94
N PRO A 175 3.99 17.56 12.48
CA PRO A 175 3.41 17.81 11.17
C PRO A 175 4.26 17.14 10.10
N THR A 176 3.64 16.33 9.25
CA THR A 176 4.35 15.55 8.23
C THR A 176 3.55 15.57 6.93
N ILE A 177 4.22 15.85 5.81
CA ILE A 177 3.66 15.76 4.47
C ILE A 177 4.45 14.72 3.67
N PHE A 178 3.73 13.87 2.92
CA PHE A 178 4.34 12.96 1.97
C PHE A 178 4.45 13.65 0.61
N VAL A 179 5.62 13.55 -0.03
CA VAL A 179 5.90 14.25 -1.29
C VAL A 179 6.09 13.24 -2.42
N PRO A 180 5.08 13.04 -3.27
CA PRO A 180 5.18 12.11 -4.39
C PRO A 180 6.15 12.60 -5.46
N ALA A 181 6.85 11.69 -6.15
CA ALA A 181 7.58 12.04 -7.38
C ALA A 181 6.68 12.10 -8.62
N GLY A 182 5.64 11.25 -8.64
CA GLY A 182 4.71 11.08 -9.76
C GLY A 182 5.01 9.90 -10.68
N PRO A 183 4.05 9.51 -11.53
CA PRO A 183 4.24 8.46 -12.52
C PRO A 183 5.12 8.91 -13.66
N MET A 184 5.78 7.95 -14.31
CA MET A 184 6.36 8.20 -15.63
C MET A 184 5.25 8.49 -16.65
N THR A 185 5.58 9.13 -17.77
CA THR A 185 4.62 9.34 -18.86
C THR A 185 4.18 8.01 -19.47
N SER A 186 3.11 7.99 -20.28
CA SER A 186 2.68 6.76 -20.95
C SER A 186 3.71 6.34 -22.00
N GLY A 187 4.17 5.08 -21.91
CA GLY A 187 5.12 4.46 -22.83
C GLY A 187 4.42 3.51 -23.81
N LEU A 188 5.09 2.40 -24.14
CA LEU A 188 4.47 1.33 -24.94
C LEU A 188 3.17 0.81 -24.28
N SER A 189 2.12 0.64 -25.09
CA SER A 189 0.83 0.17 -24.58
C SER A 189 0.92 -1.26 -24.01
N ASN A 190 0.09 -1.57 -23.01
CA ASN A 190 0.06 -2.91 -22.41
C ASN A 190 -0.38 -3.99 -23.41
N ASP A 191 -1.25 -3.66 -24.37
CA ASP A 191 -1.69 -4.59 -25.42
C ASP A 191 -0.52 -4.93 -26.37
N ASP A 192 0.27 -3.93 -26.78
CA ASP A 192 1.46 -4.15 -27.62
C ASP A 192 2.54 -4.92 -26.87
N LYS A 193 2.75 -4.59 -25.59
CA LYS A 193 3.66 -5.32 -24.71
C LYS A 193 3.26 -6.80 -24.57
N ALA A 194 1.97 -7.08 -24.34
CA ALA A 194 1.45 -8.44 -24.25
C ALA A 194 1.63 -9.21 -25.57
N LYS A 195 1.38 -8.54 -26.71
CA LYS A 195 1.61 -9.12 -28.04
C LYS A 195 3.07 -9.50 -28.25
N ILE A 196 4.03 -8.66 -27.88
CA ILE A 196 5.46 -8.98 -28.02
C ILE A 196 5.88 -10.12 -27.09
N ARG A 197 5.35 -10.17 -25.85
CA ARG A 197 5.55 -11.31 -24.94
C ARG A 197 5.02 -12.62 -25.53
N GLN A 198 3.86 -12.59 -26.17
CA GLN A 198 3.30 -13.75 -26.86
C GLN A 198 4.14 -14.17 -28.07
N GLN A 199 4.63 -13.21 -28.85
CA GLN A 199 5.54 -13.48 -29.97
C GLN A 199 6.86 -14.10 -29.47
N PHE A 200 7.39 -13.65 -28.34
CA PHE A 200 8.59 -14.24 -27.74
C PHE A 200 8.33 -15.68 -27.26
N ALA A 201 7.22 -15.90 -26.54
CA ALA A 201 6.83 -17.23 -26.06
C ALA A 201 6.57 -18.24 -27.20
N THR A 202 6.18 -17.75 -28.38
CA THR A 202 5.96 -18.57 -29.59
C THR A 202 7.17 -18.64 -30.51
N GLY A 203 8.32 -18.08 -30.12
CA GLY A 203 9.57 -18.10 -30.89
C GLY A 203 9.60 -17.19 -32.12
N GLN A 204 8.63 -16.28 -32.26
CA GLN A 204 8.52 -15.34 -33.39
C GLN A 204 9.45 -14.13 -33.27
N VAL A 205 9.87 -13.77 -32.05
CA VAL A 205 10.84 -12.70 -31.80
C VAL A 205 11.92 -13.17 -30.81
N GLY A 206 13.12 -12.60 -30.94
CA GLY A 206 14.24 -12.88 -30.04
C GLY A 206 14.19 -12.11 -28.72
N ARG A 207 15.13 -12.42 -27.83
CA ARG A 207 15.28 -11.76 -26.51
C ARG A 207 15.46 -10.25 -26.61
N ASP A 208 16.17 -9.77 -27.63
CA ASP A 208 16.44 -8.34 -27.82
C ASP A 208 15.16 -7.55 -28.08
N ALA A 209 14.25 -8.08 -28.92
CA ALA A 209 12.96 -7.45 -29.18
C ALA A 209 12.06 -7.42 -27.95
N LEU A 210 12.09 -8.48 -27.12
CA LEU A 210 11.39 -8.50 -25.85
C LEU A 210 11.95 -7.43 -24.89
N LEU A 211 13.28 -7.34 -24.78
CA LEU A 211 13.93 -6.37 -23.90
C LEU A 211 13.67 -4.93 -24.36
N GLU A 212 13.69 -4.65 -25.65
CA GLU A 212 13.35 -3.35 -26.21
C GLU A 212 11.90 -2.96 -25.87
N ALA A 213 10.96 -3.90 -26.03
CA ALA A 213 9.55 -3.66 -25.67
C ALA A 213 9.35 -3.41 -24.17
N GLU A 214 10.04 -4.16 -23.29
CA GLU A 214 10.01 -3.93 -21.85
C GLU A 214 10.62 -2.57 -21.50
N SER A 215 11.72 -2.18 -22.15
CA SER A 215 12.41 -0.91 -21.94
C SER A 215 11.57 0.28 -22.43
N ALA A 216 10.85 0.12 -23.53
CA ALA A 216 9.90 1.11 -24.05
C ALA A 216 8.66 1.29 -23.15
N ALA A 217 8.33 0.30 -22.32
CA ALA A 217 7.29 0.43 -21.30
C ALA A 217 7.81 1.12 -20.01
N TYR A 218 9.11 1.00 -19.72
CA TYR A 218 9.79 1.60 -18.58
C TYR A 218 10.82 2.66 -19.04
N HIS A 219 10.38 3.58 -19.88
CA HIS A 219 11.26 4.48 -20.66
C HIS A 219 11.79 5.70 -19.92
N GLY A 220 11.35 5.96 -18.69
CA GLY A 220 11.72 7.20 -18.00
C GLY A 220 11.54 7.20 -16.49
N HIS A 221 11.93 8.31 -15.87
CA HIS A 221 11.77 8.55 -14.44
C HIS A 221 10.30 8.67 -14.03
N GLY A 222 9.98 8.19 -12.83
CA GLY A 222 8.65 8.13 -12.25
C GLY A 222 8.21 6.70 -11.91
N THR A 223 7.13 6.58 -11.14
CA THR A 223 6.55 5.26 -10.82
C THR A 223 5.95 4.60 -12.05
N CYS A 224 5.91 3.26 -12.05
CA CYS A 224 5.29 2.47 -13.12
C CYS A 224 3.88 2.98 -13.43
N THR A 225 3.46 2.88 -14.69
CA THR A 225 2.15 3.41 -15.13
C THR A 225 0.97 2.50 -14.79
N PHE A 226 1.21 1.24 -14.41
CA PHE A 226 0.14 0.33 -13.99
C PHE A 226 -0.34 0.60 -12.57
N TYR A 227 -1.61 0.32 -12.31
CA TYR A 227 -2.25 0.48 -11.01
C TYR A 227 -1.98 -0.68 -10.05
N GLY A 228 -0.71 -0.85 -9.72
CA GLY A 228 -0.25 -1.72 -8.64
C GLY A 228 -0.33 -1.04 -7.28
N THR A 229 0.33 -1.65 -6.29
CA THR A 229 0.35 -1.13 -4.92
C THR A 229 1.03 0.24 -4.83
N ALA A 230 2.06 0.52 -5.63
CA ALA A 230 2.75 1.82 -5.63
C ALA A 230 1.79 2.98 -5.96
N ASN A 231 1.00 2.87 -7.03
CA ASN A 231 0.01 3.90 -7.39
C ASN A 231 -1.24 3.86 -6.51
N SER A 232 -1.61 2.68 -6.00
CA SER A 232 -2.67 2.58 -4.97
C SER A 232 -2.26 3.37 -3.71
N ASN A 233 -1.00 3.27 -3.24
CA ASN A 233 -0.46 4.11 -2.16
C ASN A 233 -0.65 5.60 -2.48
N GLN A 234 -0.25 6.06 -3.67
CA GLN A 234 -0.31 7.48 -3.99
C GLN A 234 -1.73 8.05 -3.93
N MET A 235 -2.71 7.27 -4.41
CA MET A 235 -4.13 7.62 -4.33
C MET A 235 -4.62 7.60 -2.87
N LEU A 236 -4.26 6.58 -2.09
CA LEU A 236 -4.62 6.49 -0.67
C LEU A 236 -4.09 7.67 0.15
N MET A 237 -2.85 8.09 -0.10
CA MET A 237 -2.23 9.20 0.62
C MET A 237 -2.90 10.55 0.35
N GLU A 238 -3.53 10.74 -0.82
CA GLU A 238 -4.39 11.91 -1.05
C GLU A 238 -5.70 11.81 -0.25
N LEU A 239 -6.40 10.68 -0.29
CA LEU A 239 -7.69 10.55 0.41
C LEU A 239 -7.56 10.43 1.94
N MET A 240 -6.40 10.01 2.43
CA MET A 240 -6.01 10.06 3.84
C MET A 240 -5.47 11.45 4.25
N GLY A 241 -5.40 12.41 3.31
CA GLY A 241 -5.07 13.79 3.61
C GLY A 241 -3.59 14.07 3.88
N LEU A 242 -2.66 13.24 3.39
CA LEU A 242 -1.21 13.34 3.65
C LEU A 242 -0.39 13.90 2.48
N HIS A 243 -0.98 13.98 1.29
CA HIS A 243 -0.43 14.65 0.11
C HIS A 243 -1.06 16.02 -0.09
N LEU A 244 -0.39 16.94 -0.77
CA LEU A 244 -1.06 18.12 -1.31
C LEU A 244 -2.13 17.69 -2.35
N PRO A 245 -3.30 18.35 -2.43
CA PRO A 245 -4.37 17.95 -3.34
C PRO A 245 -3.92 17.92 -4.80
N GLY A 246 -4.17 16.80 -5.48
CA GLY A 246 -3.84 16.57 -6.89
C GLY A 246 -2.34 16.44 -7.17
N SER A 247 -1.52 16.17 -6.16
CA SER A 247 -0.06 16.08 -6.34
C SER A 247 0.44 14.68 -6.71
N ALA A 248 -0.33 13.62 -6.47
CA ALA A 248 0.10 12.23 -6.67
C ALA A 248 0.50 11.92 -8.12
N PHE A 249 -0.28 12.41 -9.08
CA PHE A 249 -0.17 12.00 -10.49
C PHE A 249 0.49 13.04 -11.40
N VAL A 250 1.07 14.10 -10.84
CA VAL A 250 1.89 15.07 -11.60
C VAL A 250 3.24 14.45 -11.94
N HIS A 251 3.61 14.42 -13.22
CA HIS A 251 4.88 13.84 -13.68
C HIS A 251 6.12 14.50 -13.06
N PRO A 252 7.20 13.72 -12.84
CA PRO A 252 8.48 14.28 -12.43
C PRO A 252 9.04 15.23 -13.50
N HIS A 253 9.98 16.09 -13.12
CA HIS A 253 10.68 17.04 -14.02
C HIS A 253 9.78 18.07 -14.72
N THR A 254 8.53 18.22 -14.28
CA THR A 254 7.64 19.29 -14.74
C THR A 254 7.77 20.53 -13.85
N PRO A 255 7.57 21.75 -14.38
CA PRO A 255 7.51 22.96 -13.55
C PRO A 255 6.47 22.87 -12.43
N LEU A 256 5.33 22.22 -12.70
CA LEU A 256 4.27 22.00 -11.71
C LEU A 256 4.76 21.09 -10.56
N ARG A 257 5.51 20.01 -10.86
CA ARG A 257 6.12 19.17 -9.81
C ARG A 257 7.08 19.98 -8.95
N THR A 258 7.97 20.79 -9.54
CA THR A 258 8.88 21.66 -8.78
C THR A 258 8.12 22.60 -7.86
N ALA A 259 7.05 23.23 -8.35
CA ALA A 259 6.21 24.11 -7.56
C ALA A 259 5.51 23.38 -6.40
N LEU A 260 4.97 22.18 -6.63
CA LEU A 260 4.33 21.36 -5.60
C LEU A 260 5.33 20.87 -4.54
N THR A 261 6.55 20.49 -4.93
CA THR A 261 7.62 20.10 -4.00
C THR A 261 8.03 21.27 -3.10
N ALA A 262 8.19 22.47 -3.67
CA ALA A 262 8.45 23.69 -2.91
C ALA A 262 7.28 24.01 -1.97
N GLU A 263 6.05 23.87 -2.46
CA GLU A 263 4.85 24.15 -1.67
C GLU A 263 4.65 23.18 -0.51
N ALA A 264 5.04 21.91 -0.64
CA ALA A 264 5.02 20.97 0.47
C ALA A 264 5.92 21.44 1.63
N ALA A 265 7.07 22.04 1.32
CA ALA A 265 7.97 22.62 2.33
C ALA A 265 7.36 23.86 3.00
N ARG A 266 6.75 24.76 2.23
CA ARG A 266 6.05 25.94 2.79
C ARG A 266 4.90 25.50 3.68
N ARG A 267 4.08 24.59 3.16
CA ARG A 267 2.88 24.12 3.85
C ARG A 267 3.21 23.40 5.14
N VAL A 268 4.20 22.51 5.17
CA VAL A 268 4.52 21.77 6.40
C VAL A 268 5.03 22.69 7.52
N LEU A 269 5.71 23.80 7.16
CA LEU A 269 6.11 24.83 8.13
C LEU A 269 4.89 25.54 8.71
N ASP A 270 3.89 25.88 7.89
CA ASP A 270 2.65 26.51 8.36
C ASP A 270 1.89 25.62 9.34
N LEU A 271 2.04 24.30 9.23
CA LEU A 271 1.41 23.32 10.12
C LEU A 271 2.13 23.15 11.47
N THR A 272 3.21 23.88 11.73
CA THR A 272 3.96 23.82 13.00
C THR A 272 3.27 24.58 14.13
N VAL A 273 3.64 24.27 15.37
CA VAL A 273 3.13 24.95 16.57
C VAL A 273 3.38 26.46 16.50
N GLU A 274 4.58 26.86 16.07
CA GLU A 274 5.01 28.27 16.02
C GLU A 274 4.20 29.11 15.03
N ARG A 275 3.61 28.48 14.02
CA ARG A 275 2.81 29.14 12.97
C ARG A 275 1.30 29.13 13.23
N GLY A 276 0.85 28.58 14.35
CA GLY A 276 -0.54 28.69 14.81
C GLY A 276 -1.57 27.79 14.10
N HIS A 277 -1.14 26.91 13.19
CA HIS A 277 -2.00 25.93 12.52
C HIS A 277 -1.55 24.49 12.77
N TYR A 278 -1.16 24.21 14.02
CA TYR A 278 -0.59 22.93 14.43
C TYR A 278 -1.45 21.74 13.98
N THR A 279 -0.91 20.96 13.04
CA THR A 279 -1.60 19.81 12.44
C THR A 279 -0.65 18.62 12.39
N PRO A 280 -0.53 17.87 13.49
CA PRO A 280 0.38 16.73 13.58
C PRO A 280 -0.15 15.51 12.84
N ILE A 281 0.74 14.69 12.27
CA ILE A 281 0.35 13.53 11.44
C ILE A 281 -0.53 12.52 12.20
N GLY A 282 -0.31 12.36 13.51
CA GLY A 282 -1.09 11.44 14.34
C GLY A 282 -2.56 11.87 14.52
N HIS A 283 -2.88 13.14 14.26
CA HIS A 283 -4.26 13.67 14.22
C HIS A 283 -4.83 13.76 12.81
N VAL A 284 -3.99 13.84 11.78
CA VAL A 284 -4.42 13.69 10.38
C VAL A 284 -4.87 12.26 10.11
N ILE A 285 -4.11 11.28 10.62
CA ILE A 285 -4.48 9.87 10.55
C ILE A 285 -5.32 9.50 11.76
N ASP A 286 -6.63 9.54 11.56
CA ASP A 286 -7.66 9.04 12.47
C ASP A 286 -8.46 7.88 11.83
N GLU A 287 -9.44 7.37 12.55
CA GLU A 287 -10.29 6.26 12.13
C GLU A 287 -11.03 6.57 10.82
N LYS A 288 -11.48 7.83 10.64
CA LYS A 288 -12.20 8.27 9.44
C LYS A 288 -11.28 8.37 8.24
N ALA A 289 -10.06 8.87 8.41
CA ALA A 289 -9.05 8.91 7.37
C ALA A 289 -8.68 7.50 6.91
N ILE A 290 -8.52 6.55 7.84
CA ILE A 290 -8.28 5.14 7.52
C ILE A 290 -9.46 4.54 6.73
N VAL A 291 -10.70 4.77 7.17
CA VAL A 291 -11.90 4.30 6.46
C VAL A 291 -12.00 4.94 5.06
N ASN A 292 -11.71 6.24 4.92
CA ASN A 292 -11.63 6.91 3.62
C ASN A 292 -10.58 6.24 2.71
N GLY A 293 -9.44 5.85 3.27
CA GLY A 293 -8.43 5.06 2.57
C GLY A 293 -8.99 3.72 2.06
N ILE A 294 -9.71 2.96 2.90
CA ILE A 294 -10.34 1.70 2.47
C ILE A 294 -11.35 1.94 1.34
N VAL A 295 -12.20 2.97 1.46
CA VAL A 295 -13.16 3.34 0.40
C VAL A 295 -12.43 3.67 -0.90
N ALA A 296 -11.35 4.45 -0.83
CA ALA A 296 -10.55 4.80 -1.99
C ALA A 296 -10.00 3.57 -2.70
N LEU A 297 -9.45 2.63 -1.92
CA LEU A 297 -8.91 1.36 -2.42
C LEU A 297 -9.97 0.58 -3.20
N LEU A 298 -11.17 0.48 -2.64
CA LEU A 298 -12.29 -0.27 -3.21
C LEU A 298 -12.82 0.41 -4.48
N ALA A 299 -13.01 1.73 -4.43
CA ALA A 299 -13.57 2.51 -5.54
C ALA A 299 -12.69 2.49 -6.80
N THR A 300 -11.39 2.20 -6.66
CA THR A 300 -10.45 2.14 -7.78
C THR A 300 -9.99 0.72 -8.11
N GLY A 301 -10.43 -0.29 -7.36
CA GLY A 301 -9.96 -1.68 -7.49
C GLY A 301 -8.48 -1.86 -7.15
N GLY A 302 -7.95 -1.04 -6.25
CA GLY A 302 -6.54 -1.00 -5.87
C GLY A 302 -6.02 -2.26 -5.16
N SER A 303 -4.70 -2.38 -5.05
CA SER A 303 -3.99 -3.63 -4.70
C SER A 303 -4.48 -4.34 -3.45
N THR A 304 -4.63 -5.68 -3.49
CA THR A 304 -4.98 -6.46 -2.29
C THR A 304 -3.88 -6.43 -1.21
N ASN A 305 -2.64 -6.06 -1.55
CA ASN A 305 -1.58 -5.82 -0.55
C ASN A 305 -1.98 -4.78 0.50
N HIS A 306 -2.89 -3.86 0.18
CA HIS A 306 -3.39 -2.88 1.14
C HIS A 306 -4.25 -3.47 2.25
N THR A 307 -4.76 -4.69 2.09
CA THR A 307 -5.37 -5.45 3.21
C THR A 307 -4.35 -5.84 4.28
N LEU A 308 -3.05 -5.73 4.00
CA LEU A 308 -1.95 -5.86 4.96
C LEU A 308 -1.43 -4.49 5.39
N HIS A 309 -1.16 -3.62 4.41
CA HIS A 309 -0.49 -2.34 4.66
C HIS A 309 -1.37 -1.37 5.44
N LEU A 310 -2.65 -1.23 5.08
CA LEU A 310 -3.55 -0.34 5.82
C LEU A 310 -3.75 -0.81 7.26
N VAL A 311 -3.82 -2.14 7.48
CA VAL A 311 -3.89 -2.69 8.84
C VAL A 311 -2.62 -2.33 9.63
N ALA A 312 -1.43 -2.51 9.04
CA ALA A 312 -0.18 -2.16 9.70
C ALA A 312 -0.05 -0.65 9.98
N ILE A 313 -0.46 0.20 9.03
CA ILE A 313 -0.51 1.66 9.17
C ILE A 313 -1.48 2.06 10.28
N ALA A 314 -2.71 1.55 10.26
CA ALA A 314 -3.74 1.84 11.26
C ALA A 314 -3.24 1.47 12.66
N ARG A 315 -2.65 0.27 12.82
CA ARG A 315 -2.08 -0.18 14.09
C ARG A 315 -0.99 0.78 14.59
N ALA A 316 -0.14 1.29 13.71
CA ALA A 316 0.90 2.26 14.08
C ALA A 316 0.34 3.59 14.65
N ALA A 317 -0.91 3.93 14.32
CA ALA A 317 -1.68 5.06 14.84
C ALA A 317 -2.64 4.70 16.00
N GLY A 318 -2.56 3.46 16.53
CA GLY A 318 -3.46 2.97 17.58
C GLY A 318 -4.85 2.55 17.08
N ILE A 319 -5.05 2.41 15.78
CA ILE A 319 -6.35 2.09 15.15
C ILE A 319 -6.38 0.62 14.74
N LEU A 320 -7.46 -0.07 15.07
CA LEU A 320 -7.67 -1.48 14.81
C LEU A 320 -8.74 -1.66 13.73
N ILE A 321 -8.33 -2.12 12.55
CA ILE A 321 -9.19 -2.56 11.44
C ILE A 321 -8.93 -4.04 11.12
N ASP A 322 -9.93 -4.74 10.63
CA ASP A 322 -9.84 -6.15 10.20
C ASP A 322 -10.56 -6.37 8.86
N TRP A 323 -10.51 -7.58 8.30
CA TRP A 323 -11.08 -7.85 6.98
C TRP A 323 -12.61 -7.77 6.92
N ASN A 324 -13.32 -7.82 8.05
CA ASN A 324 -14.77 -7.61 8.05
C ASN A 324 -15.10 -6.15 7.70
N ASP A 325 -14.25 -5.20 8.10
CA ASP A 325 -14.42 -3.79 7.73
C ASP A 325 -14.22 -3.59 6.22
N PHE A 326 -13.20 -4.23 5.65
CA PHE A 326 -12.97 -4.20 4.20
C PHE A 326 -14.12 -4.81 3.40
N ASP A 327 -14.63 -5.98 3.83
CA ASP A 327 -15.70 -6.70 3.14
C ASP A 327 -17.04 -5.96 3.21
N GLU A 328 -17.44 -5.48 4.39
CA GLU A 328 -18.68 -4.71 4.55
C GLU A 328 -18.64 -3.39 3.78
N LEU A 329 -17.48 -2.70 3.73
CA LEU A 329 -17.33 -1.50 2.90
C LEU A 329 -17.35 -1.85 1.41
N SER A 330 -16.68 -2.94 0.99
CA SER A 330 -16.66 -3.41 -0.39
C SER A 330 -18.07 -3.64 -0.94
N ALA A 331 -18.99 -4.14 -0.12
CA ALA A 331 -20.39 -4.38 -0.50
C ALA A 331 -21.18 -3.11 -0.89
N VAL A 332 -20.73 -1.91 -0.49
CA VAL A 332 -21.45 -0.65 -0.75
C VAL A 332 -20.64 0.39 -1.52
N VAL A 333 -19.32 0.22 -1.61
CA VAL A 333 -18.44 1.13 -2.36
C VAL A 333 -18.35 0.62 -3.80
N PRO A 334 -18.86 1.36 -4.79
CA PRO A 334 -18.85 0.89 -6.17
C PRO A 334 -17.48 1.08 -6.82
N LEU A 335 -17.15 0.22 -7.79
CA LEU A 335 -15.97 0.37 -8.62
C LEU A 335 -16.16 1.50 -9.64
N LEU A 336 -15.44 2.59 -9.48
CA LEU A 336 -15.51 3.80 -10.33
C LEU A 336 -14.37 3.89 -11.34
N ALA A 337 -13.25 3.20 -11.15
CA ALA A 337 -12.11 3.24 -12.07
C ALA A 337 -11.74 1.86 -12.64
N LYS A 338 -11.34 1.83 -13.91
CA LYS A 338 -10.74 0.67 -14.59
C LYS A 338 -9.36 1.02 -15.14
N ILE A 339 -8.37 0.88 -14.26
CA ILE A 339 -6.96 1.12 -14.56
C ILE A 339 -6.27 -0.24 -14.69
N TYR A 340 -5.35 -0.39 -15.66
CA TYR A 340 -4.54 -1.58 -15.86
C TYR A 340 -3.90 -1.99 -14.53
N PRO A 341 -4.09 -3.24 -14.06
CA PRO A 341 -4.50 -4.42 -14.82
C PRO A 341 -6.01 -4.69 -14.93
N ASN A 342 -6.86 -3.95 -14.22
CA ASN A 342 -8.32 -4.14 -14.24
C ASN A 342 -8.99 -3.54 -15.50
N GLY A 343 -8.21 -2.86 -16.33
CA GLY A 343 -8.62 -2.24 -17.59
C GLY A 343 -7.43 -2.07 -18.53
N LYS A 344 -7.63 -1.36 -19.63
CA LYS A 344 -6.55 -1.09 -20.61
C LYS A 344 -5.77 0.19 -20.34
N ALA A 345 -6.42 1.17 -19.73
CA ALA A 345 -5.87 2.50 -19.47
C ALA A 345 -4.86 2.47 -18.32
N ASP A 346 -3.81 3.28 -18.42
CA ASP A 346 -2.84 3.46 -17.34
C ASP A 346 -3.24 4.58 -16.36
N VAL A 347 -2.43 4.84 -15.34
CA VAL A 347 -2.72 5.89 -14.34
C VAL A 347 -2.72 7.30 -14.92
N ASN A 348 -2.03 7.54 -16.04
CA ASN A 348 -1.99 8.84 -16.69
C ASN A 348 -3.31 9.10 -17.42
N HIS A 349 -3.85 8.09 -18.08
CA HIS A 349 -5.20 8.13 -18.65
C HIS A 349 -6.27 8.31 -17.58
N PHE A 350 -6.14 7.65 -16.42
CA PHE A 350 -7.02 7.90 -15.27
C PHE A 350 -6.96 9.36 -14.80
N HIS A 351 -5.76 9.92 -14.68
CA HIS A 351 -5.59 11.32 -14.28
C HIS A 351 -6.23 12.26 -15.31
N ALA A 352 -6.01 12.03 -16.61
CA ALA A 352 -6.60 12.80 -17.69
C ALA A 352 -8.14 12.67 -17.79
N ALA A 353 -8.70 11.52 -17.40
CA ALA A 353 -10.15 11.30 -17.37
C ALA A 353 -10.86 12.12 -16.27
N GLY A 354 -10.13 12.70 -15.32
CA GLY A 354 -10.65 13.49 -14.19
C GLY A 354 -9.97 13.17 -12.84
N GLY A 355 -9.22 12.06 -12.79
CA GLY A 355 -8.31 11.73 -11.69
C GLY A 355 -8.94 11.69 -10.30
N VAL A 356 -8.11 12.02 -9.31
CA VAL A 356 -8.49 11.99 -7.89
C VAL A 356 -9.58 13.02 -7.58
N ALA A 357 -9.53 14.20 -8.20
CA ALA A 357 -10.50 15.25 -7.93
C ALA A 357 -11.94 14.85 -8.29
N PHE A 358 -12.13 14.25 -9.46
CA PHE A 358 -13.43 13.71 -9.86
C PHE A 358 -13.87 12.54 -8.96
N LEU A 359 -12.94 11.65 -8.60
CA LEU A 359 -13.22 10.51 -7.72
C LEU A 359 -13.71 10.97 -6.33
N VAL A 360 -12.99 11.89 -5.69
CA VAL A 360 -13.34 12.42 -4.36
C VAL A 360 -14.69 13.14 -4.40
N ARG A 361 -14.94 13.95 -5.44
CA ARG A 361 -16.24 14.62 -5.64
C ARG A 361 -17.39 13.61 -5.64
N ASN A 362 -17.29 12.56 -6.45
CA ASN A 362 -18.35 11.55 -6.60
C ASN A 362 -18.58 10.74 -5.32
N LEU A 363 -17.50 10.37 -4.62
CA LEU A 363 -17.63 9.60 -3.38
C LEU A 363 -18.18 10.46 -2.22
N LEU A 364 -17.83 11.74 -2.13
CA LEU A 364 -18.45 12.68 -1.19
C LEU A 364 -19.94 12.89 -1.51
N GLU A 365 -20.28 13.07 -2.79
CA GLU A 365 -21.68 13.20 -3.25
C GLU A 365 -22.51 11.96 -2.91
N GLY A 366 -21.90 10.77 -2.97
CA GLY A 366 -22.52 9.50 -2.56
C GLY A 366 -22.56 9.26 -1.04
N GLY A 367 -22.00 10.15 -0.22
CA GLY A 367 -21.88 9.95 1.23
C GLY A 367 -20.94 8.81 1.62
N LEU A 368 -20.03 8.41 0.73
CA LEU A 368 -19.09 7.29 0.92
C LEU A 368 -17.74 7.73 1.47
N LEU A 369 -17.49 9.02 1.65
CA LEU A 369 -16.31 9.55 2.32
C LEU A 369 -16.71 10.45 3.49
N HIS A 370 -15.93 10.40 4.56
CA HIS A 370 -15.98 11.36 5.65
C HIS A 370 -15.42 12.69 5.17
N GLU A 371 -16.29 13.70 5.04
CA GLU A 371 -15.87 15.07 4.75
C GLU A 371 -15.17 15.70 5.95
N ASP A 372 -15.58 15.36 7.17
CA ASP A 372 -15.18 16.01 8.42
C ASP A 372 -13.86 15.48 9.01
N VAL A 373 -12.85 15.36 8.15
CA VAL A 373 -11.48 14.95 8.49
C VAL A 373 -10.52 16.14 8.50
N THR A 374 -9.39 15.99 9.20
CA THR A 374 -8.27 16.93 9.12
C THR A 374 -7.29 16.45 8.06
N THR A 375 -6.82 17.34 7.19
CA THR A 375 -5.84 17.02 6.15
C THR A 375 -4.69 18.03 6.18
N VAL A 376 -3.59 17.72 5.48
CA VAL A 376 -2.49 18.68 5.29
C VAL A 376 -2.94 19.92 4.51
N ALA A 377 -4.04 19.87 3.74
CA ALA A 377 -4.63 21.02 3.06
C ALA A 377 -5.56 21.86 3.96
N GLY A 378 -5.87 21.41 5.17
CA GLY A 378 -6.86 22.00 6.06
C GLY A 378 -7.96 21.01 6.47
N LYS A 379 -8.94 21.49 7.24
CA LYS A 379 -10.09 20.68 7.64
C LYS A 379 -11.06 20.53 6.46
N GLY A 380 -11.42 19.30 6.12
CA GLY A 380 -12.33 19.01 5.02
C GLY A 380 -11.65 18.23 3.90
N LEU A 381 -12.26 17.12 3.47
CA LEU A 381 -11.78 16.39 2.29
C LEU A 381 -12.13 17.09 0.96
N SER A 382 -13.03 18.07 0.99
CA SER A 382 -13.42 18.85 -0.20
C SER A 382 -12.26 19.64 -0.83
N HIS A 383 -11.16 19.88 -0.10
CA HIS A 383 -9.93 20.39 -0.69
C HIS A 383 -9.39 19.50 -1.82
N TYR A 384 -9.66 18.19 -1.78
CA TYR A 384 -9.23 17.20 -2.76
C TYR A 384 -10.19 17.05 -3.94
N THR A 385 -11.22 17.88 -4.07
CA THR A 385 -11.97 18.06 -5.33
C THR A 385 -11.33 19.10 -6.24
N LYS A 386 -10.18 19.66 -5.85
CA LYS A 386 -9.43 20.69 -6.57
C LYS A 386 -8.14 20.13 -7.15
N GLU A 387 -7.66 20.77 -8.20
CA GLU A 387 -6.44 20.38 -8.90
C GLU A 387 -5.43 21.53 -8.96
N PRO A 388 -4.13 21.24 -8.80
CA PRO A 388 -3.09 22.25 -8.88
C PRO A 388 -2.77 22.59 -10.34
N LYS A 389 -2.67 23.89 -10.64
CA LYS A 389 -2.22 24.42 -11.94
C LYS A 389 -1.20 25.52 -11.75
N LEU A 390 -0.34 25.70 -12.75
CA LEU A 390 0.48 26.91 -12.88
C LEU A 390 -0.26 27.91 -13.77
N ILE A 391 -0.75 28.99 -13.16
CA ILE A 391 -1.40 30.11 -13.84
C ILE A 391 -0.47 31.30 -13.68
N ASP A 392 0.02 31.85 -14.79
CA ASP A 392 1.02 32.94 -14.79
C ASP A 392 2.27 32.62 -13.94
N GLY A 393 2.70 31.36 -13.96
CA GLY A 393 3.86 30.88 -13.19
C GLY A 393 3.58 30.67 -11.70
N LYS A 394 2.36 30.92 -11.21
CA LYS A 394 1.97 30.75 -9.81
C LYS A 394 1.14 29.48 -9.62
N LEU A 395 1.51 28.69 -8.61
CA LEU A 395 0.74 27.53 -8.17
C LEU A 395 -0.61 27.98 -7.61
N THR A 396 -1.70 27.49 -8.22
CA THR A 396 -3.08 27.81 -7.86
C THR A 396 -3.91 26.53 -7.90
N TRP A 397 -4.79 26.33 -6.91
CA TRP A 397 -5.77 25.25 -6.94
C TRP A 397 -7.08 25.74 -7.56
N VAL A 398 -7.49 25.06 -8.63
CA VAL A 398 -8.76 25.30 -9.32
C VAL A 398 -9.70 24.11 -9.09
N ASP A 399 -11.00 24.30 -9.32
CA ASP A 399 -11.92 23.17 -9.25
C ASP A 399 -11.55 22.10 -10.29
N GLY A 400 -11.49 20.85 -9.85
CA GLY A 400 -11.25 19.71 -10.72
C GLY A 400 -12.48 19.34 -11.55
N ALA A 401 -12.32 18.35 -12.43
CA ALA A 401 -13.36 17.94 -13.37
C ALA A 401 -14.71 17.66 -12.68
N ALA A 402 -15.79 18.19 -13.26
CA ALA A 402 -17.16 17.97 -12.81
C ALA A 402 -17.78 16.70 -13.45
N GLU A 403 -17.29 16.34 -14.64
CA GLU A 403 -17.70 15.16 -15.41
C GLU A 403 -16.45 14.39 -15.83
N SER A 404 -16.58 13.08 -16.04
CA SER A 404 -15.48 12.28 -16.56
C SER A 404 -15.24 12.59 -18.03
N HIS A 405 -13.98 12.77 -18.41
CA HIS A 405 -13.56 12.94 -19.80
C HIS A 405 -13.43 11.61 -20.55
N ASP A 406 -13.45 10.47 -19.84
CA ASP A 406 -13.53 9.13 -20.45
C ASP A 406 -14.21 8.13 -19.50
N THR A 407 -15.49 7.84 -19.76
CA THR A 407 -16.31 6.89 -18.99
C THR A 407 -15.94 5.42 -19.19
N LYS A 408 -14.98 5.11 -20.08
CA LYS A 408 -14.37 3.78 -20.17
C LYS A 408 -13.27 3.58 -19.13
N VAL A 409 -12.74 4.66 -18.55
CA VAL A 409 -11.65 4.64 -17.56
C VAL A 409 -12.13 5.02 -16.17
N LEU A 410 -12.91 6.10 -16.07
CA LEU A 410 -13.40 6.64 -14.80
C LEU A 410 -14.87 7.02 -14.93
N ARG A 411 -15.72 6.53 -14.04
CA ARG A 411 -17.17 6.80 -14.03
C ARG A 411 -17.63 7.49 -12.76
N GLY A 412 -18.75 8.17 -12.86
CA GLY A 412 -19.40 8.80 -11.70
C GLY A 412 -20.20 7.80 -10.87
N ILE A 413 -20.58 8.20 -9.66
CA ILE A 413 -21.24 7.33 -8.67
C ILE A 413 -22.61 6.78 -9.12
N ARG A 414 -23.26 7.45 -10.09
CA ARG A 414 -24.59 7.06 -10.61
C ARG A 414 -24.57 5.99 -11.69
N ASP A 415 -23.43 5.80 -12.35
CA ASP A 415 -23.23 4.77 -13.38
C ASP A 415 -21.85 4.10 -13.16
N PRO A 416 -21.66 3.38 -12.04
CA PRO A 416 -20.37 2.76 -11.76
C PRO A 416 -20.10 1.56 -12.68
N PHE A 417 -18.85 1.08 -12.72
CA PHE A 417 -18.52 -0.15 -13.45
C PHE A 417 -19.10 -1.41 -12.79
N GLN A 418 -19.08 -1.42 -11.45
CA GLN A 418 -19.66 -2.46 -10.61
C GLN A 418 -20.30 -1.80 -9.38
N PRO A 419 -21.40 -2.34 -8.84
CA PRO A 419 -22.06 -1.77 -7.67
C PRO A 419 -21.26 -1.98 -6.37
N ASP A 420 -20.23 -2.82 -6.39
CA ASP A 420 -19.36 -3.16 -5.27
C ASP A 420 -17.87 -3.06 -5.67
N GLY A 421 -16.99 -3.09 -4.66
CA GLY A 421 -15.54 -2.93 -4.83
C GLY A 421 -14.81 -4.20 -5.23
N GLY A 422 -15.51 -5.34 -5.30
CA GLY A 422 -14.98 -6.63 -5.71
C GLY A 422 -13.98 -7.26 -4.74
N LEU A 423 -13.74 -6.71 -3.55
CA LEU A 423 -13.00 -7.37 -2.49
C LEU A 423 -13.96 -8.18 -1.61
N ARG A 424 -13.62 -9.43 -1.30
CA ARG A 424 -14.42 -10.30 -0.43
C ARG A 424 -13.56 -10.95 0.64
N LEU A 425 -14.11 -11.02 1.85
CA LEU A 425 -13.59 -11.86 2.92
C LEU A 425 -14.04 -13.31 2.69
N MET A 426 -13.10 -14.24 2.77
CA MET A 426 -13.31 -15.67 2.60
C MET A 426 -13.08 -16.37 3.93
N GLN A 427 -14.02 -17.19 4.39
CA GLN A 427 -13.93 -17.84 5.70
C GLN A 427 -14.60 -19.22 5.73
N GLY A 428 -14.08 -20.10 6.59
CA GLY A 428 -14.60 -21.45 6.82
C GLY A 428 -13.59 -22.32 7.54
N ARG A 429 -13.65 -23.65 7.36
CA ARG A 429 -12.75 -24.59 8.07
C ARG A 429 -11.27 -24.41 7.70
N LEU A 430 -10.98 -23.76 6.58
CA LEU A 430 -9.62 -23.44 6.13
C LEU A 430 -9.10 -22.09 6.64
N GLY A 431 -9.80 -21.43 7.57
CA GLY A 431 -9.38 -20.17 8.18
C GLY A 431 -10.03 -18.96 7.52
N ARG A 432 -9.32 -17.83 7.51
CA ARG A 432 -9.78 -16.56 6.92
C ARG A 432 -8.79 -16.11 5.84
N GLY A 433 -9.27 -15.55 4.74
CA GLY A 433 -8.45 -14.97 3.69
C GLY A 433 -9.21 -13.93 2.90
N VAL A 434 -8.60 -13.37 1.86
CA VAL A 434 -9.25 -12.38 0.99
C VAL A 434 -9.19 -12.82 -0.46
N ILE A 435 -10.20 -12.47 -1.23
CA ILE A 435 -10.25 -12.64 -2.69
C ILE A 435 -10.66 -11.33 -3.35
N LYS A 436 -10.14 -11.09 -4.55
CA LYS A 436 -10.62 -10.02 -5.42
C LYS A 436 -11.35 -10.61 -6.62
N ILE A 437 -12.64 -10.31 -6.74
CA ILE A 437 -13.54 -10.80 -7.79
C ILE A 437 -13.86 -9.77 -8.88
N SER A 438 -13.28 -8.56 -8.81
CA SER A 438 -13.56 -7.48 -9.77
C SER A 438 -13.27 -7.86 -11.22
N ALA A 439 -12.30 -8.74 -11.47
CA ALA A 439 -11.99 -9.28 -12.80
C ALA A 439 -12.34 -10.77 -12.97
N VAL A 440 -12.98 -11.39 -11.97
CA VAL A 440 -13.41 -12.80 -12.04
C VAL A 440 -14.85 -12.84 -12.56
N ALA A 441 -15.04 -13.49 -13.70
CA ALA A 441 -16.36 -13.65 -14.32
C ALA A 441 -17.29 -14.46 -13.39
N PRO A 442 -18.60 -14.17 -13.33
CA PRO A 442 -19.54 -14.83 -12.40
C PRO A 442 -19.47 -16.35 -12.39
N GLU A 443 -19.33 -16.98 -13.56
CA GLU A 443 -19.19 -18.43 -13.76
C GLU A 443 -17.94 -19.05 -13.11
N HIS A 444 -16.95 -18.24 -12.75
CA HIS A 444 -15.71 -18.66 -12.09
C HIS A 444 -15.64 -18.26 -10.61
N ARG A 445 -16.70 -17.65 -10.05
CA ARG A 445 -16.72 -17.21 -8.64
C ARG A 445 -17.02 -18.33 -7.66
N LYS A 446 -17.48 -19.49 -8.16
CA LYS A 446 -17.76 -20.69 -7.39
C LYS A 446 -16.95 -21.84 -7.95
N VAL A 447 -16.14 -22.46 -7.09
CA VAL A 447 -15.29 -23.59 -7.47
C VAL A 447 -15.38 -24.65 -6.37
N THR A 448 -15.83 -25.84 -6.77
CA THR A 448 -15.76 -27.06 -5.96
C THR A 448 -14.93 -28.07 -6.72
N ALA A 449 -13.70 -28.31 -6.27
CA ALA A 449 -12.77 -29.19 -6.99
C ALA A 449 -11.73 -29.82 -6.04
N PRO A 450 -11.11 -30.95 -6.43
CA PRO A 450 -10.03 -31.56 -5.67
C PRO A 450 -8.83 -30.62 -5.54
N ALA A 451 -8.20 -30.59 -4.36
CA ALA A 451 -6.96 -29.87 -4.13
C ALA A 451 -5.78 -30.58 -4.81
N ILE A 452 -4.84 -29.78 -5.31
CA ILE A 452 -3.46 -30.22 -5.56
C ILE A 452 -2.58 -29.33 -4.69
N VAL A 453 -1.88 -29.96 -3.74
CA VAL A 453 -1.08 -29.27 -2.73
C VAL A 453 0.35 -29.11 -3.21
N PHE A 454 0.87 -27.89 -3.09
CA PHE A 454 2.23 -27.48 -3.41
C PHE A 454 2.81 -26.68 -2.25
N ASP A 455 4.13 -26.71 -2.13
CA ASP A 455 4.88 -25.98 -1.11
C ASP A 455 5.73 -24.83 -1.70
N SER A 456 5.68 -24.62 -3.02
CA SER A 456 6.34 -23.52 -3.73
C SER A 456 5.67 -23.20 -5.07
N GLN A 457 5.90 -22.00 -5.61
CA GLN A 457 5.38 -21.64 -6.95
C GLN A 457 6.13 -22.40 -8.07
N GLU A 458 7.39 -22.76 -7.83
CA GLU A 458 8.21 -23.56 -8.73
C GLU A 458 7.60 -24.95 -8.93
N ALA A 459 7.13 -25.59 -7.86
CA ALA A 459 6.47 -26.90 -7.95
C ALA A 459 5.19 -26.86 -8.79
N VAL A 460 4.44 -25.74 -8.76
CA VAL A 460 3.26 -25.55 -9.63
C VAL A 460 3.69 -25.44 -11.09
N GLN A 461 4.74 -24.67 -11.38
CA GLN A 461 5.28 -24.52 -12.74
C GLN A 461 5.75 -25.87 -13.29
N GLU A 462 6.51 -26.64 -12.51
CA GLU A 462 7.00 -27.94 -12.95
C GLU A 462 5.85 -28.93 -13.23
N ALA A 463 4.79 -28.93 -12.41
CA ALA A 463 3.61 -29.75 -12.65
C ALA A 463 2.84 -29.32 -13.91
N PHE A 464 2.78 -28.00 -14.18
CA PHE A 464 2.23 -27.47 -15.42
C PHE A 464 3.03 -27.95 -16.64
N ASP A 465 4.36 -27.86 -16.58
CA ASP A 465 5.26 -28.24 -17.67
C ASP A 465 5.21 -29.75 -17.96
N ARG A 466 4.99 -30.58 -16.92
CA ARG A 466 4.73 -32.03 -17.07
C ARG A 466 3.32 -32.36 -17.58
N GLY A 467 2.43 -31.37 -17.72
CA GLY A 467 1.07 -31.56 -18.22
C GLY A 467 0.09 -32.15 -17.20
N GLU A 468 0.41 -32.12 -15.91
CA GLU A 468 -0.36 -32.77 -14.82
C GLU A 468 -1.60 -31.97 -14.37
N LEU A 469 -1.73 -30.73 -14.85
CA LEU A 469 -2.73 -29.74 -14.39
C LEU A 469 -3.91 -29.53 -15.36
N LYS A 470 -4.01 -30.32 -16.44
CA LYS A 470 -5.13 -30.24 -17.41
C LYS A 470 -6.40 -30.92 -16.88
N ARG A 471 -6.98 -30.37 -15.82
CA ARG A 471 -8.18 -30.84 -15.11
C ARG A 471 -8.75 -29.73 -14.25
N ASP A 472 -9.91 -29.96 -13.66
CA ASP A 472 -10.46 -29.07 -12.62
C ASP A 472 -9.74 -29.34 -11.30
N PHE A 473 -9.28 -28.28 -10.63
CA PHE A 473 -8.59 -28.39 -9.33
C PHE A 473 -8.50 -27.05 -8.59
N VAL A 474 -8.25 -27.14 -7.28
CA VAL A 474 -7.79 -26.00 -6.48
C VAL A 474 -6.30 -26.15 -6.20
N ALA A 475 -5.49 -25.22 -6.72
CA ALA A 475 -4.07 -25.13 -6.36
C ALA A 475 -3.96 -24.64 -4.91
N VAL A 476 -3.45 -25.47 -4.01
CA VAL A 476 -3.19 -25.08 -2.62
C VAL A 476 -1.69 -24.89 -2.45
N VAL A 477 -1.23 -23.64 -2.36
CA VAL A 477 0.20 -23.31 -2.26
C VAL A 477 0.50 -22.82 -0.85
N ARG A 478 1.16 -23.66 -0.05
CA ARG A 478 1.42 -23.43 1.37
C ARG A 478 2.84 -22.96 1.62
N PHE A 479 3.10 -22.56 2.87
CA PHE A 479 4.42 -22.10 3.30
C PHE A 479 4.90 -20.88 2.52
N GLN A 480 3.95 -20.04 2.09
CA GLN A 480 4.20 -18.78 1.43
C GLN A 480 3.86 -17.58 2.33
N GLY A 481 3.56 -17.83 3.61
CA GLY A 481 3.28 -16.81 4.61
C GLY A 481 4.51 -16.02 5.05
N ALA A 482 4.30 -15.04 5.93
CA ALA A 482 5.36 -14.15 6.41
C ALA A 482 6.40 -14.90 7.24
N ARG A 483 5.98 -15.83 8.10
CA ARG A 483 6.93 -16.63 8.91
C ARG A 483 7.69 -17.65 8.05
N ALA A 484 7.04 -18.20 7.04
CA ALA A 484 7.65 -19.19 6.17
C ALA A 484 8.80 -18.62 5.36
N ASN A 485 8.54 -17.61 4.52
CA ASN A 485 9.53 -17.07 3.59
C ASN A 485 9.37 -15.56 3.33
N GLY A 486 8.81 -14.82 4.29
CA GLY A 486 8.64 -13.37 4.17
C GLY A 486 7.53 -12.94 3.20
N MET A 487 6.63 -13.86 2.85
CA MET A 487 5.44 -13.61 2.05
C MET A 487 5.71 -12.98 0.68
N PRO A 488 6.49 -13.65 -0.20
CA PRO A 488 6.77 -13.15 -1.53
C PRO A 488 5.49 -13.11 -2.39
N GLU A 489 5.48 -12.26 -3.42
CA GLU A 489 4.38 -12.27 -4.39
C GLU A 489 4.60 -13.37 -5.44
N LEU A 490 3.65 -14.30 -5.51
CA LEU A 490 3.71 -15.51 -6.34
C LEU A 490 3.32 -15.23 -7.80
N HIS A 491 4.02 -14.29 -8.43
CA HIS A 491 3.67 -13.75 -9.74
C HIS A 491 3.61 -14.77 -10.89
N ARG A 492 4.31 -15.92 -10.78
CA ARG A 492 4.33 -16.95 -11.84
C ARG A 492 3.02 -17.74 -11.94
N LEU A 493 2.17 -17.70 -10.91
CA LEU A 493 0.98 -18.55 -10.85
C LEU A 493 -0.17 -18.03 -11.72
N THR A 494 -0.40 -16.72 -11.78
CA THR A 494 -1.55 -16.14 -12.49
C THR A 494 -1.58 -16.49 -13.98
N PRO A 495 -0.47 -16.38 -14.74
CA PRO A 495 -0.48 -16.73 -16.16
C PRO A 495 -0.80 -18.21 -16.40
N LEU A 496 -0.22 -19.12 -15.62
CA LEU A 496 -0.41 -20.56 -15.77
C LEU A 496 -1.86 -20.97 -15.53
N LEU A 497 -2.43 -20.54 -14.40
CA LEU A 497 -3.82 -20.83 -14.05
C LEU A 497 -4.79 -20.16 -15.04
N GLY A 498 -4.45 -18.96 -15.52
CA GLY A 498 -5.24 -18.26 -16.53
C GLY A 498 -5.32 -19.02 -17.85
N VAL A 499 -4.24 -19.67 -18.29
CA VAL A 499 -4.22 -20.53 -19.49
C VAL A 499 -5.09 -21.78 -19.30
N LEU A 500 -5.09 -22.39 -18.11
CA LEU A 500 -5.94 -23.55 -17.82
C LEU A 500 -7.42 -23.17 -17.80
N GLN A 501 -7.77 -22.02 -17.24
CA GLN A 501 -9.14 -21.51 -17.27
C GLN A 501 -9.61 -21.22 -18.71
N ASP A 502 -8.75 -20.66 -19.57
CA ASP A 502 -9.07 -20.44 -20.99
C ASP A 502 -9.28 -21.75 -21.77
N GLN A 503 -8.69 -22.86 -21.31
CA GLN A 503 -8.92 -24.19 -21.87
C GLN A 503 -10.24 -24.82 -21.39
N GLY A 504 -10.99 -24.12 -20.53
CA GLY A 504 -12.29 -24.54 -20.02
C GLY A 504 -12.25 -25.28 -18.69
N PHE A 505 -11.10 -25.37 -18.03
CA PHE A 505 -11.00 -25.99 -16.70
C PHE A 505 -11.43 -25.03 -15.59
N HIS A 506 -12.11 -25.57 -14.58
CA HIS A 506 -12.45 -24.87 -13.35
C HIS A 506 -11.26 -24.93 -12.39
N VAL A 507 -10.48 -23.84 -12.36
CA VAL A 507 -9.27 -23.72 -11.54
C VAL A 507 -9.37 -22.59 -10.53
N ALA A 508 -8.83 -22.80 -9.34
CA ALA A 508 -8.70 -21.78 -8.30
C ALA A 508 -7.34 -21.86 -7.61
N LEU A 509 -6.98 -20.80 -6.88
CA LEU A 509 -5.78 -20.73 -6.04
C LEU A 509 -6.17 -20.44 -4.60
N VAL A 510 -5.56 -21.16 -3.65
CA VAL A 510 -5.61 -20.89 -2.21
C VAL A 510 -4.19 -20.87 -1.66
N THR A 511 -3.80 -19.79 -0.99
CA THR A 511 -2.44 -19.67 -0.44
C THR A 511 -2.40 -18.85 0.85
N ASP A 512 -1.52 -19.24 1.78
CA ASP A 512 -1.16 -18.44 2.96
C ASP A 512 -0.20 -17.27 2.61
N GLY A 513 0.27 -17.22 1.36
CA GLY A 513 1.01 -16.10 0.80
C GLY A 513 0.15 -15.11 0.03
N ARG A 514 0.73 -14.48 -0.98
CA ARG A 514 0.07 -13.41 -1.75
C ARG A 514 0.42 -13.41 -3.23
N MET A 515 -0.37 -12.66 -3.98
CA MET A 515 -0.16 -12.38 -5.41
C MET A 515 0.31 -10.93 -5.59
N SER A 516 0.55 -10.49 -6.83
CA SER A 516 1.02 -9.13 -7.14
C SER A 516 0.05 -7.98 -6.79
N GLY A 517 -1.06 -8.27 -6.11
CA GLY A 517 -2.09 -7.31 -5.74
C GLY A 517 -3.09 -6.96 -6.86
N ALA A 518 -2.72 -7.27 -8.11
CA ALA A 518 -3.55 -7.14 -9.30
C ALA A 518 -4.77 -8.09 -9.28
N SER A 519 -5.90 -7.69 -9.88
CA SER A 519 -7.01 -8.62 -10.12
C SER A 519 -6.66 -9.54 -11.28
N GLY A 520 -6.70 -10.85 -11.04
CA GLY A 520 -6.70 -11.87 -12.09
C GLY A 520 -8.14 -12.28 -12.47
N LYS A 521 -8.25 -13.03 -13.57
CA LYS A 521 -9.51 -13.69 -13.98
C LYS A 521 -9.77 -15.02 -13.25
N VAL A 522 -8.73 -15.56 -12.60
CA VAL A 522 -8.79 -16.80 -11.82
C VAL A 522 -9.14 -16.46 -10.38
N PRO A 523 -10.10 -17.16 -9.75
CA PRO A 523 -10.38 -16.99 -8.33
C PRO A 523 -9.16 -17.37 -7.48
N ALA A 524 -8.65 -16.42 -6.70
CA ALA A 524 -7.48 -16.60 -5.86
C ALA A 524 -7.76 -16.10 -4.44
N VAL A 525 -7.89 -17.03 -3.49
CA VAL A 525 -7.98 -16.75 -2.06
C VAL A 525 -6.57 -16.67 -1.50
N ILE A 526 -6.17 -15.47 -1.09
CA ILE A 526 -4.82 -15.16 -0.63
C ILE A 526 -4.83 -14.77 0.84
N HIS A 527 -3.64 -14.64 1.42
CA HIS A 527 -3.44 -14.24 2.81
C HIS A 527 -4.09 -15.20 3.80
N VAL A 528 -4.33 -16.47 3.42
CA VAL A 528 -5.03 -17.42 4.29
C VAL A 528 -4.33 -17.48 5.66
N SER A 529 -5.12 -17.21 6.70
CA SER A 529 -4.66 -16.93 8.04
C SER A 529 -5.45 -17.75 9.08
N PRO A 530 -4.78 -18.29 10.11
CA PRO A 530 -3.32 -18.31 10.31
C PRO A 530 -2.57 -19.08 9.21
N GLU A 531 -1.31 -18.72 8.93
CA GLU A 531 -0.47 -19.46 7.97
C GLU A 531 -0.08 -20.84 8.53
N ALA A 532 0.42 -21.74 7.69
CA ALA A 532 0.74 -23.11 8.12
C ALA A 532 1.74 -23.17 9.30
N LEU A 533 2.74 -22.29 9.34
CA LEU A 533 3.71 -22.20 10.45
C LEU A 533 3.15 -21.59 11.74
N LEU A 534 1.94 -21.03 11.69
CA LEU A 534 1.17 -20.62 12.86
C LEU A 534 0.08 -21.63 13.21
N ALA A 535 0.33 -22.92 12.91
CA ALA A 535 -0.62 -24.03 13.07
C ALA A 535 -1.92 -23.83 12.27
N GLY A 536 -1.86 -23.07 11.18
CA GLY A 536 -2.99 -22.76 10.33
C GLY A 536 -3.62 -23.98 9.66
N PRO A 537 -4.95 -24.01 9.51
CA PRO A 537 -5.68 -25.14 8.94
C PRO A 537 -5.29 -25.47 7.49
N LEU A 538 -4.79 -24.51 6.71
CA LEU A 538 -4.31 -24.75 5.34
C LEU A 538 -3.19 -25.82 5.30
N GLY A 539 -2.39 -25.93 6.37
CA GLY A 539 -1.35 -26.95 6.51
C GLY A 539 -1.87 -28.38 6.65
N LYS A 540 -3.17 -28.59 6.94
CA LYS A 540 -3.80 -29.91 7.06
C LYS A 540 -4.35 -30.46 5.74
N VAL A 541 -4.44 -29.62 4.70
CA VAL A 541 -4.97 -30.01 3.39
C VAL A 541 -4.03 -31.01 2.72
N LYS A 542 -4.61 -32.02 2.08
CA LYS A 542 -3.93 -33.06 1.30
C LYS A 542 -4.42 -33.01 -0.15
N THR A 543 -3.53 -33.38 -1.08
CA THR A 543 -3.92 -33.56 -2.49
C THR A 543 -5.06 -34.58 -2.59
N GLY A 544 -6.11 -34.23 -3.31
CA GLY A 544 -7.32 -35.03 -3.48
C GLY A 544 -8.50 -34.61 -2.59
N ASP A 545 -8.29 -33.81 -1.54
CA ASP A 545 -9.41 -33.27 -0.74
C ASP A 545 -10.28 -32.34 -1.60
N THR A 546 -11.60 -32.42 -1.50
CA THR A 546 -12.49 -31.47 -2.21
C THR A 546 -12.57 -30.16 -1.43
N LEU A 547 -12.21 -29.06 -2.08
CA LEU A 547 -12.32 -27.71 -1.52
C LEU A 547 -13.55 -27.02 -2.10
N VAL A 548 -14.21 -26.21 -1.27
CA VAL A 548 -15.40 -25.42 -1.64
C VAL A 548 -15.07 -23.94 -1.50
N ILE A 549 -15.07 -23.24 -2.63
CA ILE A 549 -14.86 -21.79 -2.72
C ILE A 549 -16.14 -21.18 -3.28
N ASP A 550 -16.83 -20.37 -2.47
CA ASP A 550 -17.93 -19.52 -2.94
C ASP A 550 -17.58 -18.06 -2.63
N ALA A 551 -17.05 -17.35 -3.63
CA ALA A 551 -16.63 -15.96 -3.48
C ALA A 551 -17.81 -14.97 -3.40
N GLU A 552 -19.04 -15.41 -3.70
CA GLU A 552 -20.23 -14.58 -3.51
C GLU A 552 -20.73 -14.66 -2.07
N ALA A 553 -20.68 -15.86 -1.48
CA ALA A 553 -21.08 -16.10 -0.09
C ALA A 553 -19.93 -15.91 0.93
N GLY A 554 -18.68 -15.74 0.47
CA GLY A 554 -17.51 -15.60 1.34
C GLY A 554 -17.07 -16.92 1.98
N VAL A 555 -17.28 -18.06 1.31
CA VAL A 555 -17.01 -19.41 1.85
C VAL A 555 -15.67 -19.95 1.37
N LEU A 556 -14.84 -20.38 2.32
CA LEU A 556 -13.60 -21.14 2.10
C LEU A 556 -13.60 -22.40 2.96
N ASP A 557 -14.01 -23.52 2.38
CA ASP A 557 -14.27 -24.75 3.12
C ASP A 557 -13.67 -26.01 2.45
N ILE A 558 -13.78 -27.14 3.14
CA ILE A 558 -13.26 -28.45 2.76
C ILE A 558 -14.23 -29.58 3.13
N GLU A 559 -14.48 -30.49 2.19
CA GLU A 559 -15.36 -31.65 2.36
C GLU A 559 -14.59 -32.85 2.95
N VAL A 560 -14.34 -32.80 4.25
CA VAL A 560 -13.67 -33.87 5.02
C VAL A 560 -14.44 -34.11 6.32
N ASP A 561 -14.59 -35.35 6.75
CA ASP A 561 -15.22 -35.68 8.03
C ASP A 561 -14.56 -34.94 9.21
N ASP A 562 -15.35 -34.56 10.22
CA ASP A 562 -14.85 -33.76 11.36
C ASP A 562 -13.80 -34.51 12.19
N ALA A 563 -13.99 -35.81 12.43
CA ALA A 563 -13.02 -36.59 13.19
C ALA A 563 -11.72 -36.75 12.41
N GLU A 564 -11.81 -36.98 11.10
CA GLU A 564 -10.63 -37.01 10.24
C GLU A 564 -9.90 -35.66 10.24
N TRP A 565 -10.60 -34.56 10.01
CA TRP A 565 -10.02 -33.21 9.94
C TRP A 565 -9.32 -32.80 11.25
N GLN A 566 -9.96 -33.07 12.39
CA GLN A 566 -9.38 -32.78 13.70
C GLN A 566 -8.11 -33.58 13.96
N SER A 567 -8.07 -34.85 13.53
CA SER A 567 -6.91 -35.73 13.71
C SER A 567 -5.71 -35.40 12.81
N ARG A 568 -5.90 -34.64 11.73
CA ARG A 568 -4.83 -34.34 10.77
C ARG A 568 -3.76 -33.43 11.38
N PRO A 569 -2.48 -33.81 11.31
CA PRO A 569 -1.39 -32.91 11.70
C PRO A 569 -1.24 -31.78 10.67
N VAL A 570 -0.76 -30.64 11.15
CA VAL A 570 -0.35 -29.53 10.27
C VAL A 570 1.01 -29.88 9.68
N ALA A 571 1.11 -29.87 8.34
CA ALA A 571 2.37 -30.14 7.65
C ALA A 571 3.46 -29.13 8.03
N GLN A 572 4.71 -29.58 7.99
CA GLN A 572 5.89 -28.75 8.19
C GLN A 572 6.65 -28.57 6.87
N PRO A 573 7.27 -27.39 6.63
CA PRO A 573 8.04 -27.15 5.41
C PRO A 573 9.26 -28.08 5.35
N GLN A 574 9.45 -28.75 4.20
CA GLN A 574 10.59 -29.67 4.01
C GLN A 574 11.92 -28.93 3.84
N HIS A 575 11.91 -27.72 3.28
CA HIS A 575 13.11 -26.97 2.88
C HIS A 575 13.25 -25.60 3.58
N GLN A 576 12.78 -25.48 4.83
CA GLN A 576 12.79 -24.20 5.55
C GLN A 576 14.18 -23.55 5.64
N ALA A 577 15.22 -24.34 5.85
CA ALA A 577 16.60 -23.85 5.99
C ALA A 577 17.10 -23.10 4.75
N GLU A 578 16.62 -23.44 3.55
CA GLU A 578 17.00 -22.79 2.29
C GLU A 578 16.40 -21.39 2.15
N ASN A 579 15.25 -21.15 2.78
CA ASN A 579 14.58 -19.84 2.86
C ASN A 579 15.20 -18.94 3.93
N GLU A 580 16.11 -19.47 4.76
CA GLU A 580 16.69 -18.73 5.87
C GLU A 580 18.03 -18.06 5.57
N VAL A 581 18.70 -18.47 4.49
CA VAL A 581 20.09 -18.07 4.16
C VAL A 581 20.22 -17.50 2.74
N GLY A 582 21.24 -16.68 2.48
CA GLY A 582 21.49 -16.06 1.17
C GLY A 582 20.65 -14.82 0.89
N PHE A 583 21.16 -13.92 0.03
CA PHE A 583 20.55 -12.62 -0.27
C PHE A 583 20.28 -11.73 0.97
N GLY A 584 20.97 -11.99 2.09
CA GLY A 584 20.80 -11.26 3.35
C GLY A 584 19.61 -11.73 4.21
N ARG A 585 18.94 -12.83 3.83
CA ARG A 585 17.80 -13.44 4.55
C ARG A 585 18.13 -13.82 5.99
N GLU A 586 19.40 -13.99 6.33
CA GLU A 586 19.89 -14.28 7.67
C GLU A 586 19.57 -13.13 8.65
N LEU A 587 19.68 -11.87 8.19
CA LEU A 587 19.41 -10.69 8.99
C LEU A 587 17.91 -10.56 9.35
N PHE A 588 17.04 -11.19 8.56
CA PHE A 588 15.59 -11.10 8.68
C PHE A 588 14.97 -12.31 9.40
N GLY A 589 15.78 -13.22 9.97
CA GLY A 589 15.28 -14.32 10.79
C GLY A 589 14.42 -13.86 11.97
N VAL A 590 14.78 -12.72 12.59
CA VAL A 590 13.98 -12.10 13.66
C VAL A 590 12.61 -11.66 13.15
N PHE A 591 12.53 -11.14 11.92
CA PHE A 591 11.27 -10.67 11.34
C PHE A 591 10.37 -11.86 11.00
N ARG A 592 10.92 -12.93 10.41
CA ARG A 592 10.18 -14.18 10.20
C ARG A 592 9.62 -14.75 11.51
N ALA A 593 10.43 -14.79 12.57
CA ALA A 593 9.99 -15.32 13.86
C ALA A 593 8.90 -14.44 14.53
N ALA A 594 8.96 -13.13 14.34
CA ALA A 594 8.07 -12.17 14.99
C ALA A 594 6.81 -11.83 14.20
N ALA A 595 6.74 -12.13 12.90
CA ALA A 595 5.64 -11.71 12.03
C ALA A 595 4.28 -12.16 12.59
N ALA A 596 3.36 -11.21 12.68
CA ALA A 596 1.96 -11.46 13.03
C ALA A 596 1.23 -12.16 11.87
N PRO A 597 0.03 -12.72 12.10
CA PRO A 597 -0.83 -13.21 11.03
C PRO A 597 -1.10 -12.12 9.97
N ALA A 598 -1.39 -12.55 8.74
CA ALA A 598 -1.66 -11.65 7.61
C ALA A 598 -2.80 -10.65 7.89
N GLU A 599 -3.89 -11.09 8.54
CA GLU A 599 -4.99 -10.20 8.93
C GLU A 599 -4.58 -9.09 9.90
N GLN A 600 -3.49 -9.30 10.66
CA GLN A 600 -2.90 -8.29 11.55
C GLN A 600 -1.81 -7.46 10.84
N GLY A 601 -1.79 -7.50 9.51
CA GLY A 601 -0.88 -6.75 8.65
C GLY A 601 0.49 -7.40 8.44
N ALA A 602 0.70 -8.63 8.93
CA ALA A 602 1.99 -9.32 8.90
C ALA A 602 3.16 -8.47 9.47
N SER A 603 2.84 -7.63 10.46
CA SER A 603 3.79 -6.72 11.10
C SER A 603 4.66 -7.45 12.13
N VAL A 604 5.87 -6.93 12.38
CA VAL A 604 6.82 -7.47 13.38
C VAL A 604 6.89 -6.63 14.65
N PHE A 605 6.14 -5.51 14.73
CA PHE A 605 6.23 -4.55 15.83
C PHE A 605 5.43 -4.92 17.09
N GLY A 606 4.80 -6.11 17.10
CA GLY A 606 4.14 -6.67 18.27
C GLY A 606 2.77 -6.04 18.61
N THR A 607 2.38 -6.22 19.87
CA THR A 607 1.10 -5.73 20.42
C THR A 607 1.16 -4.24 20.73
N LEU A 608 0.03 -3.55 20.57
CA LEU A 608 -0.07 -2.12 20.87
C LEU A 608 -0.26 -1.87 22.37
N VAL A 609 0.21 -0.71 22.84
CA VAL A 609 -0.14 -0.23 24.18
C VAL A 609 -1.66 -0.03 24.25
N GLY A 610 -2.29 -0.63 25.24
CA GLY A 610 -3.76 -0.60 25.41
C GLY A 610 -4.50 -1.69 24.63
N GLU A 611 -3.80 -2.54 23.86
CA GLU A 611 -4.40 -3.71 23.23
C GLU A 611 -4.55 -4.81 24.28
N THR A 612 -5.79 -5.14 24.64
CA THR A 612 -6.06 -6.35 25.41
C THR A 612 -5.69 -7.55 24.54
N ALA A 613 -4.81 -8.42 25.04
CA ALA A 613 -4.46 -9.65 24.34
C ALA A 613 -5.74 -10.40 23.96
N VAL A 614 -6.04 -10.47 22.68
CA VAL A 614 -7.01 -11.43 22.17
C VAL A 614 -6.38 -12.78 22.45
N ARG A 615 -6.89 -13.50 23.45
CA ARG A 615 -6.59 -14.93 23.58
C ARG A 615 -7.12 -15.57 22.30
N VAL A 616 -6.22 -15.85 21.38
CA VAL A 616 -6.45 -16.86 20.36
C VAL A 616 -6.38 -18.16 21.15
N ASP A 617 -7.53 -18.59 21.69
CA ASP A 617 -7.63 -19.91 22.31
C ASP A 617 -7.23 -20.93 21.24
N ALA A 618 -6.22 -21.74 21.59
CA ALA A 618 -5.47 -22.63 20.71
C ALA A 618 -6.30 -23.80 20.17
#